data_AF-A0A963U8J7-F1
#
_entry.id   AF-A0A963U8J7-F1
#
_cell.length_a   1.000
_cell.length_b   1.000
_cell.length_c   1.000
_cell.angle_alpha   90.00
_cell.angle_beta   90.00
_cell.angle_gamma   90.00
#
_symmetry.space_group_name_H-M   'P 1'
#
loop_
_entity.id
_entity.type
_entity.pdbx_description
1 polymer ?
#
loop_
_entity_poly.entity_id
_entity_poly.type
_entity_poly.pdbx_seq_one_letter_code
_entity_poly.pdbx_strand_id
1 'polypeptide(L)' 'RGSESSLSSHSFGLSIDLNIDGHLDTLGDGQTQLGLTILADFFRDAGWIWGAGFGREDSMHFEVSREKLEEWRAEGIL' A
#
# COMPACT_ATOMS: atom_id res chain seq x y z
N ARG A 1 1.46 10.03 4.57
CA ARG A 1 1.60 11.31 3.82
C ARG A 1 1.14 12.47 4.70
N GLY A 2 1.83 13.62 4.70
CA GLY A 2 1.37 14.83 5.42
C GLY A 2 1.80 14.94 6.89
N SER A 3 2.67 14.07 7.39
CA SER A 3 3.36 14.22 8.66
C SER A 3 4.73 14.88 8.43
N GLU A 4 5.09 15.85 9.26
CA GLU A 4 6.45 16.43 9.26
C GLU A 4 7.44 15.61 10.09
N SER A 5 6.94 14.68 10.91
CA SER A 5 7.73 13.91 11.88
C SER A 5 7.83 12.42 11.58
N SER A 6 7.09 11.89 10.59
CA SER A 6 7.16 10.46 10.24
C SER A 6 7.70 10.26 8.84
N LEU A 7 8.61 9.30 8.71
CA LEU A 7 9.14 8.88 7.41
C LEU A 7 8.06 8.10 6.65
N SER A 8 7.98 8.33 5.34
CA SER A 8 7.04 7.64 4.45
C SER A 8 7.73 6.43 3.82
N SER A 9 7.04 5.29 3.76
CA SER A 9 7.46 4.08 3.04
C SER A 9 7.67 4.34 1.53
N HIS A 10 6.85 5.22 0.93
CA HIS A 10 7.08 5.81 -0.40
C HIS A 10 8.50 6.37 -0.62
N SER A 11 9.12 6.99 0.39
CA SER A 11 10.45 7.58 0.26
C SER A 11 11.56 6.55 0.04
N PHE A 12 11.27 5.28 0.30
CA PHE A 12 12.20 4.16 0.17
C PHE A 12 11.84 3.23 -0.99
N GLY A 13 10.85 3.59 -1.82
CA GLY A 13 10.37 2.73 -2.89
C GLY A 13 9.62 1.48 -2.40
N LEU A 14 9.13 1.49 -1.16
CA LEU A 14 8.44 0.37 -0.53
C LEU A 14 6.91 0.48 -0.59
N SER A 15 6.40 1.48 -1.30
CA SER A 15 4.97 1.70 -1.48
C SER A 15 4.65 2.16 -2.87
N ILE A 16 3.41 1.90 -3.28
CA ILE A 16 2.84 2.40 -4.53
C ILE A 16 1.41 2.90 -4.25
N ASP A 17 0.99 3.90 -5.02
CA ASP A 17 -0.41 4.31 -5.08
C ASP A 17 -0.93 4.03 -6.50
N LEU A 18 -2.09 3.40 -6.61
CA LEU A 18 -2.68 3.00 -7.88
C LEU A 18 -3.93 3.82 -8.20
N ASN A 19 -4.11 4.14 -9.48
CA ASN A 19 -5.40 4.58 -10.02
C ASN A 19 -5.98 3.49 -10.92
N ILE A 20 -7.30 3.44 -11.03
CA ILE A 20 -7.99 2.56 -11.97
C ILE A 20 -8.58 3.44 -13.07
N ASP A 21 -8.23 3.12 -14.32
CA ASP A 21 -8.70 3.87 -15.51
C ASP A 21 -8.40 5.38 -15.41
N GLY A 22 -7.23 5.74 -14.88
CA GLY A 22 -6.82 7.15 -14.68
C GLY A 22 -7.53 7.88 -13.54
N HIS A 23 -8.43 7.21 -12.81
CA HIS A 23 -9.16 7.79 -11.68
C HIS A 23 -8.57 7.30 -10.36
N LEU A 24 -8.07 8.23 -9.56
CA LEU A 24 -7.59 7.94 -8.21
C LEU A 24 -8.78 7.84 -7.25
N ASP A 25 -8.72 6.90 -6.33
CA ASP A 25 -9.69 6.77 -5.25
C ASP A 25 -9.60 7.95 -4.27
N THR A 26 -10.71 8.29 -3.58
CA THR A 26 -10.79 9.48 -2.75
C THR A 26 -10.45 9.16 -1.30
N LEU A 27 -9.28 9.60 -0.85
CA LEU A 27 -8.77 9.36 0.50
C LEU A 27 -9.79 9.66 1.62
N GLY A 28 -10.23 8.62 2.33
CA GLY A 28 -11.00 8.70 3.56
C GLY A 28 -12.48 8.99 3.34
N ASP A 29 -13.01 8.69 2.16
CA ASP A 29 -14.44 8.81 1.87
C ASP A 29 -15.24 7.56 2.28
N GLY A 30 -14.54 6.50 2.71
CA GLY A 30 -15.15 5.26 3.17
C GLY A 30 -15.66 4.38 2.02
N GLN A 31 -15.23 4.67 0.80
CA GLN A 31 -15.49 3.88 -0.40
C GLN A 31 -14.17 3.40 -0.97
N THR A 32 -14.27 2.54 -1.98
CA THR A 32 -13.11 2.08 -2.72
C THR A 32 -13.52 1.63 -4.11
N GLN A 33 -12.64 1.75 -5.09
CA GLN A 33 -12.85 1.20 -6.42
C GLN A 33 -12.83 -0.34 -6.38
N LEU A 34 -13.79 -0.98 -7.06
CA LEU A 34 -13.84 -2.44 -7.19
C LEU A 34 -12.53 -3.05 -7.72
N GLY A 35 -11.82 -2.34 -8.61
CA GLY A 35 -10.52 -2.81 -9.11
C GLY A 35 -9.47 -2.94 -7.99
N LEU A 36 -9.49 -2.04 -7.02
CA LEU A 36 -8.55 -2.06 -5.88
C LEU A 36 -8.86 -3.23 -4.95
N THR A 37 -10.14 -3.59 -4.76
CA THR A 37 -10.50 -4.77 -3.93
C THR A 37 -10.00 -6.07 -4.53
N ILE A 38 -10.06 -6.21 -5.86
CA ILE A 38 -9.54 -7.38 -6.58
C ILE A 38 -8.01 -7.41 -6.49
N LEU A 39 -7.35 -6.27 -6.71
CA LEU A 39 -5.89 -6.17 -6.62
C LEU A 39 -5.38 -6.49 -5.21
N ALA A 40 -6.12 -6.10 -4.17
CA ALA A 40 -5.74 -6.34 -2.78
C ALA A 40 -5.47 -7.81 -2.46
N ASP A 41 -6.18 -8.74 -3.11
CA ASP A 41 -5.91 -10.17 -2.96
C ASP A 41 -4.51 -10.55 -3.46
N PHE A 42 -4.12 -10.07 -4.64
CA PHE A 42 -2.79 -10.34 -5.21
C PHE A 42 -1.67 -9.68 -4.39
N PHE A 43 -1.89 -8.45 -3.93
CA PHE A 43 -0.92 -7.73 -3.09
C PHE A 43 -0.71 -8.44 -1.76
N ARG A 44 -1.79 -8.87 -1.12
CA ARG A 44 -1.72 -9.66 0.12
C ARG A 44 -0.94 -10.95 -0.09
N ASP A 45 -1.22 -11.69 -1.16
CA ASP A 45 -0.51 -12.93 -1.48
C ASP A 45 0.99 -12.69 -1.73
N ALA A 46 1.35 -11.51 -2.23
CA ALA A 46 2.73 -11.07 -2.41
C ALA A 46 3.39 -10.48 -1.14
N GLY A 47 2.70 -10.45 0.02
CA GLY A 47 3.23 -9.91 1.27
C GLY A 47 3.17 -8.38 1.37
N TRP A 48 2.15 -7.77 0.76
CA TRP A 48 1.89 -6.34 0.88
C TRP A 48 0.68 -6.07 1.78
N ILE A 49 0.65 -4.85 2.33
CA ILE A 49 -0.40 -4.30 3.17
C ILE A 49 -1.21 -3.31 2.32
N TRP A 50 -2.54 -3.36 2.45
CA TRP A 50 -3.46 -2.48 1.73
C TRP A 50 -4.01 -1.39 2.66
N GLY A 51 -3.90 -0.12 2.22
CA GLY A 51 -4.25 1.06 3.00
C GLY A 51 -5.76 1.24 3.26
N ALA A 52 -6.64 0.51 2.57
CA ALA A 52 -8.07 0.52 2.88
C ALA A 52 -8.38 0.00 4.30
N GLY A 53 -7.50 -0.82 4.88
CA GLY A 53 -7.63 -1.32 6.25
C GLY A 53 -7.16 -0.33 7.32
N PHE A 54 -6.62 0.83 6.96
CA PHE A 54 -6.11 1.82 7.91
C PHE A 54 -7.25 2.59 8.59
N GLY A 55 -6.95 3.19 9.74
CA GLY A 55 -7.94 3.95 10.50
C GLY A 55 -8.50 5.15 9.73
N ARG A 56 -7.68 5.79 8.91
CA ARG A 56 -8.12 6.64 7.80
C ARG A 56 -7.93 5.83 6.53
N GLU A 57 -9.05 5.47 5.89
CA GLU A 57 -9.07 4.71 4.65
C GLU A 57 -8.20 5.40 3.59
N ASP A 58 -7.31 4.62 2.98
CA ASP A 58 -6.32 5.02 1.98
C ASP A 58 -6.25 3.93 0.90
N SER A 59 -7.35 3.72 0.19
CA SER A 59 -7.54 2.55 -0.67
C SER A 59 -6.62 2.50 -1.89
N MET A 60 -6.13 3.64 -2.37
CA MET A 60 -5.16 3.65 -3.46
C MET A 60 -3.78 3.13 -3.02
N HIS A 61 -3.50 3.08 -1.72
CA HIS A 61 -2.17 2.83 -1.16
C HIS A 61 -1.88 1.34 -0.90
N PHE A 62 -0.71 0.89 -1.34
CA PHE A 62 -0.14 -0.41 -1.00
C PHE A 62 1.30 -0.24 -0.52
N GLU A 63 1.69 -0.98 0.52
CA GLU A 63 3.07 -0.99 1.01
C GLU A 63 3.57 -2.39 1.33
N VAL A 64 4.87 -2.64 1.14
CA VAL A 64 5.50 -3.91 1.46
C VAL A 64 5.44 -4.15 2.97
N SER A 65 5.04 -5.35 3.39
CA SER A 65 4.99 -5.68 4.81
C SER A 65 6.40 -5.80 5.41
N ARG A 66 6.50 -5.63 6.73
CA ARG A 66 7.77 -5.83 7.44
C ARG A 66 8.28 -7.27 7.27
N GLU A 67 7.39 -8.24 7.32
CA GLU A 67 7.73 -9.66 7.15
C GLU A 67 8.37 -9.91 5.78
N LYS A 68 7.83 -9.31 4.72
CA LYS A 68 8.41 -9.43 3.38
C LYS A 68 9.78 -8.76 3.27
N LEU A 69 9.99 -7.62 3.93
CA LEU A 69 11.32 -6.99 3.99
C LEU A 69 12.35 -7.86 4.72
N GLU A 70 11.96 -8.48 5.84
CA GLU A 70 12.86 -9.37 6.58
C GLU A 70 13.16 -10.65 5.78
N GLU A 71 12.21 -11.16 5.00
CA GLU A 71 12.42 -12.26 4.04
C GLU A 71 13.48 -11.88 3.00
N TRP A 72 13.30 -10.75 2.30
CA TRP A 72 14.25 -10.25 1.32
C TRP A 72 15.65 -10.01 1.91
N ARG A 73 15.71 -9.52 3.15
CA ARG A 73 16.96 -9.37 3.89
C ARG A 73 17.62 -10.71 4.20
N ALA A 74 16.84 -11.72 4.62
CA ALA A 74 17.36 -13.06 4.90
C ALA A 74 17.85 -13.77 3.62
N GLU A 75 17.22 -13.48 2.49
CA GLU A 75 17.62 -13.96 1.16
C GLU A 75 18.84 -13.21 0.58
N GLY A 76 19.21 -12.06 1.17
CA GLY A 76 20.35 -11.26 0.73
C GLY A 76 20.09 -10.45 -0.55
N ILE A 77 18.83 -10.10 -0.81
CA ILE A 77 18.42 -9.29 -1.97
C ILE A 77 18.11 -7.82 -1.64
N LEU A 78 18.32 -7.44 -0.37
CA LEU A 78 18.30 -6.07 0.16
C LEU A 78 19.65 -5.69 0.76
#